data_AF-A0AAV2K5H7-F1
#
_entry.id   AF-A0AAV2K5H7-F1
#
_cell.length_a   1.000
_cell.length_b   1.000
_cell.length_c   1.000
_cell.angle_alpha   90.00
_cell.angle_beta   90.00
_cell.angle_gamma   90.00
#
_symmetry.space_group_name_H-M   'P 1'
#
loop_
_entity.id
_entity.type
_entity.pdbx_description
1 polymer ?
#
loop_
_entity_poly.entity_id
_entity_poly.type
_entity_poly.pdbx_seq_one_letter_code
_entity_poly.pdbx_strand_id
1 'polypeptide(L)'
;MGVRRLVRVMGVRRLVRVMGVRRLVRVMGVRRLVRVMGVRRLVRVMGEGYGGVRRLVRVMGVRRLVRVMGVRRLVRVMGVRRLVRVMGVRRLVRVMGVRRLVWVMGVRRLVRVMGVRRLVRVMGVRRLVRVMGVRRLVRVMGVRRLVRVMGVRRLVRVMGVRRLVRVMGVRRLVRVMG
;
A
#
# COMPACT_ATOMS: atom_id res chain seq x y z
N MET A 1 15.91 -7.03 24.27
CA MET A 1 17.12 -6.83 23.42
C MET A 1 16.72 -6.30 22.03
N GLY A 2 17.63 -5.65 21.28
CA GLY A 2 17.29 -5.06 19.97
C GLY A 2 18.46 -4.96 18.98
N VAL A 3 18.41 -5.73 17.89
CA VAL A 3 19.51 -5.92 16.91
C VAL A 3 19.94 -4.61 16.24
N ARG A 4 21.26 -4.29 16.31
CA ARG A 4 21.78 -2.95 15.98
C ARG A 4 21.94 -2.64 14.47
N ARG A 5 22.17 -3.60 13.55
CA ARG A 5 22.29 -3.33 12.09
C ARG A 5 21.89 -4.51 11.14
N LEU A 6 21.23 -4.17 10.01
CA LEU A 6 20.98 -4.94 8.74
C LEU A 6 20.01 -6.16 8.72
N VAL A 7 19.43 -6.46 7.54
CA VAL A 7 18.50 -7.59 7.20
C VAL A 7 18.44 -7.82 5.66
N ARG A 8 18.32 -9.09 5.21
CA ARG A 8 18.18 -9.57 3.81
C ARG A 8 17.38 -10.90 3.79
N VAL A 9 16.54 -11.19 2.78
CA VAL A 9 15.78 -12.46 2.64
C VAL A 9 15.49 -12.79 1.16
N MET A 10 15.58 -14.08 0.78
CA MET A 10 15.26 -14.67 -0.53
C MET A 10 14.70 -16.10 -0.33
N GLY A 11 14.17 -16.74 -1.38
CA GLY A 11 13.86 -18.19 -1.39
C GLY A 11 12.69 -18.61 -0.49
N VAL A 12 11.75 -19.42 -1.00
CA VAL A 12 10.42 -19.56 -0.37
C VAL A 12 10.12 -21.00 0.08
N ARG A 13 11.04 -21.51 0.94
CA ARG A 13 10.91 -22.67 1.84
C ARG A 13 10.37 -22.28 3.26
N ARG A 14 11.21 -21.72 4.17
CA ARG A 14 10.94 -21.45 5.62
C ARG A 14 10.44 -19.99 5.94
N LEU A 15 10.67 -19.44 7.16
CA LEU A 15 9.69 -18.58 7.90
C LEU A 15 10.08 -17.09 8.26
N VAL A 16 9.89 -16.61 9.52
CA VAL A 16 9.06 -15.37 9.75
C VAL A 16 9.43 -14.27 10.80
N ARG A 17 10.28 -14.47 11.82
CA ARG A 17 10.13 -13.84 13.18
C ARG A 17 11.10 -12.66 13.56
N VAL A 18 10.95 -11.39 13.09
CA VAL A 18 11.92 -10.27 13.38
C VAL A 18 11.35 -8.81 13.51
N MET A 19 10.82 -8.37 14.67
CA MET A 19 10.29 -6.98 14.91
C MET A 19 11.33 -5.97 15.48
N GLY A 20 11.01 -4.66 15.52
CA GLY A 20 11.72 -3.67 16.35
C GLY A 20 12.99 -3.02 15.75
N VAL A 21 13.13 -2.98 14.43
CA VAL A 21 14.39 -2.77 13.72
C VAL A 21 14.91 -1.31 13.73
N ARG A 22 16.25 -1.15 13.89
CA ARG A 22 16.96 0.15 13.78
C ARG A 22 17.59 0.49 12.40
N ARG A 23 17.97 -0.47 11.52
CA ARG A 23 18.63 -0.19 10.20
C ARG A 23 17.81 -0.48 8.91
N LEU A 24 17.43 -1.73 8.58
CA LEU A 24 16.96 -2.12 7.22
C LEU A 24 16.13 -3.43 7.24
N VAL A 25 15.30 -3.71 6.21
CA VAL A 25 14.58 -4.98 5.92
C VAL A 25 14.40 -5.19 4.39
N ARG A 26 14.46 -6.44 3.91
CA ARG A 26 14.31 -6.90 2.50
C ARG A 26 13.76 -8.35 2.47
N VAL A 27 12.91 -8.74 1.49
CA VAL A 27 12.25 -10.07 1.32
C VAL A 27 11.91 -10.36 -0.15
N MET A 28 11.96 -11.61 -0.63
CA MET A 28 11.56 -11.99 -2.02
C MET A 28 10.77 -13.33 -2.12
N GLY A 29 9.92 -13.48 -3.16
CA GLY A 29 9.35 -14.74 -3.68
C GLY A 29 8.05 -15.35 -3.09
N VAL A 30 7.43 -14.76 -2.05
CA VAL A 30 6.67 -15.49 -0.98
C VAL A 30 5.51 -16.41 -1.43
N ARG A 31 5.16 -17.44 -0.65
CA ARG A 31 3.93 -18.25 -0.83
C ARG A 31 3.16 -18.46 0.47
N ARG A 32 3.86 -18.53 1.62
CA ARG A 32 3.40 -18.98 2.94
C ARG A 32 3.57 -17.94 4.09
N LEU A 33 3.17 -16.67 3.90
CA LEU A 33 3.12 -15.55 4.90
C LEU A 33 4.47 -14.86 5.31
N VAL A 34 4.51 -13.51 5.50
CA VAL A 34 5.49 -12.75 6.35
C VAL A 34 4.92 -11.44 6.99
N ARG A 35 5.09 -11.23 8.32
CA ARG A 35 4.48 -10.16 9.18
C ARG A 35 5.56 -9.39 9.95
N VAL A 36 5.67 -8.04 9.95
CA VAL A 36 6.59 -7.35 10.90
C VAL A 36 6.37 -5.86 11.22
N MET A 37 6.87 -5.41 12.38
CA MET A 37 6.44 -4.20 13.11
C MET A 37 7.61 -3.35 13.63
N GLY A 38 7.46 -2.01 13.64
CA GLY A 38 8.33 -1.05 14.34
C GLY A 38 9.71 -0.83 13.70
N VAL A 39 9.88 0.18 12.82
CA VAL A 39 11.10 0.25 11.95
C VAL A 39 11.71 1.65 11.69
N ARG A 40 13.01 1.80 12.02
CA ARG A 40 14.03 2.62 11.32
C ARG A 40 14.89 1.66 10.43
N ARG A 41 15.46 2.02 9.28
CA ARG A 41 15.14 3.05 8.28
C ARG A 41 14.16 2.51 7.22
N LEU A 42 14.04 1.20 7.00
CA LEU A 42 13.58 0.65 5.70
C LEU A 42 12.95 -0.76 5.75
N VAL A 43 12.03 -1.04 4.81
CA VAL A 43 11.42 -2.36 4.52
C VAL A 43 11.20 -2.55 3.00
N ARG A 44 11.45 -3.77 2.47
CA ARG A 44 11.24 -4.20 1.07
C ARG A 44 10.68 -5.63 1.00
N VAL A 45 9.76 -5.93 0.06
CA VAL A 45 9.21 -7.28 -0.23
C VAL A 45 8.97 -7.47 -1.75
N MET A 46 9.16 -8.68 -2.27
CA MET A 46 8.85 -9.19 -3.63
C MET A 46 8.24 -10.62 -3.52
N GLY A 47 7.69 -11.30 -4.54
CA GLY A 47 7.39 -10.97 -5.94
C GLY A 47 6.61 -12.14 -6.61
N GLU A 48 6.15 -11.99 -7.86
CA GLU A 48 5.82 -13.10 -8.80
C GLU A 48 7.04 -13.34 -9.74
N GLY A 49 7.12 -14.17 -10.80
CA GLY A 49 6.16 -14.89 -11.65
C GLY A 49 5.57 -16.20 -11.10
N TYR A 50 5.94 -17.37 -11.67
CA TYR A 50 5.39 -18.69 -11.31
C TYR A 50 5.52 -19.00 -9.80
N GLY A 51 6.49 -18.39 -9.14
CA GLY A 51 6.60 -18.24 -7.68
C GLY A 51 5.37 -17.63 -6.98
N GLY A 52 5.40 -16.31 -6.72
CA GLY A 52 5.13 -15.82 -5.35
C GLY A 52 3.93 -14.89 -5.06
N VAL A 53 4.16 -13.91 -4.15
CA VAL A 53 3.43 -13.71 -2.85
C VAL A 53 2.01 -14.31 -2.84
N ARG A 54 1.92 -15.65 -2.80
CA ARG A 54 0.68 -16.35 -3.18
C ARG A 54 -0.48 -16.12 -2.20
N ARG A 55 -0.26 -16.08 -0.88
CA ARG A 55 -1.35 -15.81 0.10
C ARG A 55 -1.31 -14.45 0.81
N LEU A 56 -0.31 -14.08 1.61
CA LEU A 56 -0.57 -13.03 2.63
C LEU A 56 0.67 -12.30 3.20
N VAL A 57 0.43 -11.11 3.76
CA VAL A 57 0.85 -10.55 5.09
C VAL A 57 1.43 -9.11 5.04
N ARG A 58 1.97 -8.58 6.15
CA ARG A 58 1.53 -7.32 6.79
C ARG A 58 2.66 -6.54 7.48
N VAL A 59 2.59 -5.21 7.52
CA VAL A 59 3.60 -4.33 8.15
C VAL A 59 3.00 -3.35 9.17
N MET A 60 3.73 -3.03 10.24
CA MET A 60 3.35 -2.06 11.29
C MET A 60 4.48 -1.06 11.68
N GLY A 61 4.14 0.11 12.21
CA GLY A 61 5.03 0.96 13.04
C GLY A 61 6.27 1.59 12.37
N VAL A 62 6.22 1.91 11.07
CA VAL A 62 7.43 2.32 10.31
C VAL A 62 7.69 3.84 10.35
N ARG A 63 8.85 4.27 10.82
CA ARG A 63 9.24 5.70 10.85
C ARG A 63 9.70 6.25 9.48
N ARG A 64 10.37 5.46 8.64
CA ARG A 64 10.87 5.90 7.30
C ARG A 64 10.15 5.20 6.11
N LEU A 65 10.56 4.03 5.61
CA LEU A 65 10.09 3.56 4.28
C LEU A 65 9.69 2.08 4.17
N VAL A 66 8.65 1.78 3.37
CA VAL A 66 8.17 0.43 3.00
C VAL A 66 8.02 0.31 1.48
N ARG A 67 8.47 -0.80 0.87
CA ARG A 67 8.13 -1.22 -0.51
C ARG A 67 7.63 -2.67 -0.55
N VAL A 68 6.62 -2.99 -1.36
CA VAL A 68 6.12 -4.36 -1.62
C VAL A 68 5.86 -4.56 -3.12
N MET A 69 6.22 -5.71 -3.69
CA MET A 69 5.98 -6.06 -5.10
C MET A 69 5.40 -7.49 -5.25
N GLY A 70 4.54 -7.70 -6.26
CA GLY A 70 4.13 -9.02 -6.80
C GLY A 70 3.40 -9.95 -5.82
N VAL A 71 2.08 -9.75 -5.65
CA VAL A 71 1.27 -10.45 -4.64
C VAL A 71 -0.05 -11.01 -5.18
N ARG A 72 -0.29 -12.33 -5.12
CA ARG A 72 -1.56 -12.90 -5.61
C ARG A 72 -2.76 -12.61 -4.69
N ARG A 73 -2.64 -12.71 -3.36
CA ARG A 73 -3.79 -12.51 -2.46
C ARG A 73 -3.75 -11.22 -1.62
N LEU A 74 -3.10 -11.12 -0.45
CA LEU A 74 -3.38 -10.01 0.50
C LEU A 74 -2.18 -9.28 1.11
N VAL A 75 -2.23 -7.94 1.15
CA VAL A 75 -1.31 -7.03 1.87
C VAL A 75 -2.10 -6.18 2.89
N ARG A 76 -1.58 -5.99 4.11
CA ARG A 76 -2.05 -4.92 5.04
C ARG A 76 -0.88 -4.13 5.62
N VAL A 77 -0.89 -2.79 5.56
CA VAL A 77 0.15 -1.92 6.16
C VAL A 77 -0.50 -0.93 7.12
N MET A 78 0.06 -0.75 8.33
CA MET A 78 -0.52 0.08 9.38
C MET A 78 0.53 0.98 10.05
N GLY A 79 0.21 2.25 10.31
CA GLY A 79 1.05 3.16 11.11
C GLY A 79 2.43 3.49 10.50
N VAL A 80 2.49 4.41 9.52
CA VAL A 80 3.74 4.80 8.85
C VAL A 80 3.96 6.33 8.86
N ARG A 81 5.12 6.81 9.37
CA ARG A 81 5.40 8.26 9.44
C ARG A 81 5.81 8.89 8.10
N ARG A 82 6.62 8.21 7.25
CA ARG A 82 7.01 8.75 5.92
C ARG A 82 6.34 8.02 4.73
N LEU A 83 6.85 6.89 4.22
CA LEU A 83 6.59 6.48 2.84
C LEU A 83 6.23 4.98 2.66
N VAL A 84 5.17 4.69 1.91
CA VAL A 84 4.75 3.33 1.48
C VAL A 84 4.65 3.26 -0.05
N ARG A 85 5.22 2.24 -0.68
CA ARG A 85 4.96 1.86 -2.09
C ARG A 85 4.51 0.39 -2.20
N VAL A 86 3.47 0.09 -2.98
CA VAL A 86 2.99 -1.28 -3.25
C VAL A 86 2.74 -1.45 -4.75
N MET A 87 3.27 -2.49 -5.38
CA MET A 87 3.17 -2.70 -6.84
C MET A 87 2.77 -4.15 -7.18
N GLY A 88 1.86 -4.34 -8.15
CA GLY A 88 1.48 -5.65 -8.69
C GLY A 88 0.76 -6.57 -7.69
N VAL A 89 -0.56 -6.42 -7.52
CA VAL A 89 -1.36 -7.25 -6.57
C VAL A 89 -2.64 -7.82 -7.22
N ARG A 90 -2.81 -9.16 -7.27
CA ARG A 90 -3.99 -9.76 -7.93
C ARG A 90 -5.29 -9.64 -7.13
N ARG A 91 -5.31 -9.78 -5.79
CA ARG A 91 -6.55 -9.57 -4.98
C ARG A 91 -6.58 -8.25 -4.17
N LEU A 92 -5.87 -8.10 -3.06
CA LEU A 92 -6.29 -7.17 -2.00
C LEU A 92 -5.16 -6.41 -1.29
N VAL A 93 -5.26 -5.08 -1.24
CA VAL A 93 -4.39 -4.18 -0.47
C VAL A 93 -5.21 -3.40 0.56
N ARG A 94 -4.76 -3.34 1.82
CA ARG A 94 -5.25 -2.38 2.83
C ARG A 94 -4.09 -1.54 3.39
N VAL A 95 -4.24 -0.23 3.49
CA VAL A 95 -3.25 0.68 4.12
C VAL A 95 -3.96 1.58 5.13
N MET A 96 -3.44 1.72 6.36
CA MET A 96 -4.06 2.47 7.44
C MET A 96 -3.04 3.37 8.16
N GLY A 97 -3.39 4.64 8.41
CA GLY A 97 -2.62 5.56 9.26
C GLY A 97 -1.24 5.94 8.72
N VAL A 98 -1.17 6.88 7.76
CA VAL A 98 0.09 7.33 7.14
C VAL A 98 0.29 8.85 7.22
N ARG A 99 1.39 9.33 7.81
CA ARG A 99 1.61 10.79 7.99
C ARG A 99 2.12 11.53 6.74
N ARG A 100 2.82 10.89 5.78
CA ARG A 100 3.21 11.54 4.51
C ARG A 100 2.65 10.87 3.25
N LEU A 101 3.17 9.71 2.83
CA LEU A 101 3.08 9.26 1.43
C LEU A 101 2.66 7.80 1.26
N VAL A 102 1.66 7.55 0.41
CA VAL A 102 1.25 6.22 -0.07
C VAL A 102 1.21 6.21 -1.60
N TRP A 103 1.84 5.21 -2.22
CA TRP A 103 1.71 4.93 -3.66
C TRP A 103 1.32 3.46 -3.87
N VAL A 104 0.28 3.20 -4.66
CA VAL A 104 -0.15 1.85 -5.07
C VAL A 104 -0.22 1.78 -6.59
N MET A 105 0.30 0.71 -7.20
CA MET A 105 0.33 0.50 -8.65
C MET A 105 -0.10 -0.94 -9.01
N GLY A 106 -0.94 -1.10 -10.03
CA GLY A 106 -1.24 -2.39 -10.68
C GLY A 106 -1.98 -3.39 -9.78
N VAL A 107 -3.30 -3.24 -9.60
CA VAL A 107 -4.10 -4.11 -8.72
C VAL A 107 -5.31 -4.72 -9.45
N ARG A 108 -5.44 -6.06 -9.53
CA ARG A 108 -6.54 -6.69 -10.29
C ARG A 108 -7.91 -6.70 -9.59
N ARG A 109 -8.00 -6.68 -8.24
CA ARG A 109 -9.31 -6.56 -7.55
C ARG A 109 -9.46 -5.31 -6.67
N LEU A 110 -8.80 -5.18 -5.52
CA LEU A 110 -9.25 -4.26 -4.47
C LEU A 110 -8.15 -3.53 -3.69
N VAL A 111 -8.29 -2.21 -3.57
CA VAL A 111 -7.46 -1.32 -2.73
C VAL A 111 -8.35 -0.61 -1.69
N ARG A 112 -7.95 -0.62 -0.41
CA ARG A 112 -8.49 0.29 0.64
C ARG A 112 -7.37 1.10 1.27
N VAL A 113 -7.50 2.42 1.35
CA VAL A 113 -6.57 3.32 2.04
C VAL A 113 -7.35 4.17 3.05
N MET A 114 -6.89 4.23 4.30
CA MET A 114 -7.59 4.93 5.39
C MET A 114 -6.63 5.79 6.22
N GLY A 115 -6.99 7.05 6.49
CA GLY A 115 -6.26 7.96 7.39
C GLY A 115 -4.88 8.39 6.90
N VAL A 116 -4.80 9.36 5.99
CA VAL A 116 -3.52 9.86 5.41
C VAL A 116 -3.37 11.38 5.56
N ARG A 117 -2.28 11.87 6.17
CA ARG A 117 -2.11 13.32 6.43
C ARG A 117 -1.56 14.15 5.24
N ARG A 118 -0.86 13.59 4.25
CA ARG A 118 -0.45 14.32 3.02
C ARG A 118 -0.98 13.69 1.72
N LEU A 119 -0.33 12.67 1.16
CA LEU A 119 -0.54 12.22 -0.23
C LEU A 119 -0.85 10.72 -0.38
N VAL A 120 -1.89 10.43 -1.15
CA VAL A 120 -2.19 9.11 -1.74
C VAL A 120 -2.10 9.19 -3.27
N ARG A 121 -1.36 8.28 -3.92
CA ARG A 121 -1.40 8.01 -5.36
C ARG A 121 -1.79 6.55 -5.62
N VAL A 122 -2.79 6.30 -6.48
CA VAL A 122 -3.20 4.94 -6.91
C VAL A 122 -3.26 4.89 -8.43
N MET A 123 -2.67 3.86 -9.05
CA MET A 123 -2.54 3.76 -10.50
C MET A 123 -2.85 2.33 -10.98
N GLY A 124 -3.70 2.17 -12.01
CA GLY A 124 -3.96 0.89 -12.68
C GLY A 124 -4.70 -0.14 -11.81
N VAL A 125 -6.03 -0.05 -11.69
CA VAL A 125 -6.85 -0.98 -10.87
C VAL A 125 -8.02 -1.57 -11.67
N ARG A 126 -8.14 -2.90 -11.78
CA ARG A 126 -9.18 -3.53 -12.64
C ARG A 126 -10.59 -3.62 -12.00
N ARG A 127 -10.77 -3.48 -10.68
CA ARG A 127 -12.12 -3.45 -10.06
C ARG A 127 -12.37 -2.28 -9.10
N LEU A 128 -11.80 -2.24 -7.89
CA LEU A 128 -12.25 -1.34 -6.83
C LEU A 128 -11.14 -0.60 -6.07
N VAL A 129 -11.25 0.72 -5.99
CA VAL A 129 -10.49 1.60 -5.08
C VAL A 129 -11.44 2.21 -4.05
N ARG A 130 -11.11 2.14 -2.75
CA ARG A 130 -11.74 2.94 -1.70
C ARG A 130 -10.66 3.75 -0.93
N VAL A 131 -10.83 5.06 -0.81
CA VAL A 131 -9.93 5.95 -0.04
C VAL A 131 -10.77 6.74 0.97
N MET A 132 -10.35 6.76 2.24
CA MET A 132 -11.11 7.42 3.33
C MET A 132 -10.20 8.25 4.23
N GLY A 133 -10.58 9.49 4.54
CA GLY A 133 -9.91 10.37 5.51
C GLY A 133 -8.51 10.83 5.07
N VAL A 134 -8.42 11.83 4.18
CA VAL A 134 -7.14 12.38 3.69
C VAL A 134 -7.04 13.89 3.89
N ARG A 135 -6.00 14.38 4.60
CA ARG A 135 -5.89 15.81 4.94
C ARG A 135 -5.33 16.73 3.84
N ARG A 136 -4.70 16.23 2.77
CA ARG A 136 -4.29 17.06 1.62
C ARG A 136 -4.71 16.49 0.26
N LEU A 137 -4.01 15.50 -0.30
CA LEU A 137 -4.11 15.16 -1.72
C LEU A 137 -4.36 13.66 -1.99
N VAL A 138 -5.32 13.38 -2.85
CA VAL A 138 -5.57 12.06 -3.47
C VAL A 138 -5.42 12.20 -4.99
N ARG A 139 -4.64 11.32 -5.62
CA ARG A 139 -4.65 11.11 -7.07
C ARG A 139 -4.95 9.64 -7.39
N VAL A 140 -5.92 9.37 -8.26
CA VAL A 140 -6.28 8.02 -8.75
C VAL A 140 -6.27 8.04 -10.28
N MET A 141 -5.63 7.06 -10.92
CA MET A 141 -5.48 7.00 -12.38
C MET A 141 -5.71 5.57 -12.90
N GLY A 142 -6.53 5.40 -13.94
CA GLY A 142 -6.74 4.13 -14.64
C GLY A 142 -7.47 3.06 -13.80
N VAL A 143 -8.79 3.15 -13.65
CA VAL A 143 -9.63 2.19 -12.90
C VAL A 143 -10.77 1.65 -13.76
N ARG A 144 -10.76 0.35 -14.10
CA ARG A 144 -11.75 -0.24 -15.05
C ARG A 144 -13.18 -0.44 -14.50
N ARG A 145 -13.44 -0.25 -13.21
CA ARG A 145 -14.82 -0.26 -12.67
C ARG A 145 -15.08 0.90 -11.70
N LEU A 146 -14.67 0.80 -10.43
CA LEU A 146 -15.26 1.61 -9.37
C LEU A 146 -14.23 2.30 -8.44
N VAL A 147 -14.43 3.60 -8.22
CA VAL A 147 -13.68 4.43 -7.26
C VAL A 147 -14.64 5.03 -6.23
N ARG A 148 -14.35 4.88 -4.93
CA ARG A 148 -14.98 5.68 -3.86
C ARG A 148 -13.92 6.46 -3.08
N VAL A 149 -14.11 7.77 -2.92
CA VAL A 149 -13.25 8.64 -2.10
C VAL A 149 -14.12 9.40 -1.10
N MET A 150 -13.79 9.36 0.19
CA MET A 150 -14.59 9.98 1.25
C MET A 150 -13.73 10.76 2.24
N GLY A 151 -14.13 11.98 2.59
CA GLY A 151 -13.49 12.80 3.63
C GLY A 151 -12.09 13.29 3.23
N VAL A 152 -11.99 14.29 2.35
CA VAL A 152 -10.72 14.88 1.89
C VAL A 152 -10.65 16.38 2.12
N ARG A 153 -9.72 16.86 2.96
CA ARG A 153 -9.69 18.29 3.37
C ARG A 153 -9.11 19.28 2.33
N ARG A 154 -8.49 18.82 1.22
CA ARG A 154 -8.10 19.71 0.11
C ARG A 154 -8.49 19.16 -1.26
N LEU A 155 -7.65 18.34 -1.91
CA LEU A 155 -7.77 18.04 -3.34
C LEU A 155 -7.88 16.55 -3.67
N VAL A 156 -8.81 16.22 -4.57
CA VAL A 156 -8.97 14.91 -5.21
C VAL A 156 -8.84 15.07 -6.73
N ARG A 157 -7.97 14.28 -7.38
CA ARG A 157 -7.95 14.14 -8.85
C ARG A 157 -8.12 12.67 -9.24
N VAL A 158 -9.11 12.37 -10.07
CA VAL A 158 -9.43 11.04 -10.60
C VAL A 158 -9.40 11.10 -12.13
N MET A 159 -8.78 10.12 -12.79
CA MET A 159 -8.64 10.06 -14.26
C MET A 159 -8.70 8.60 -14.74
N GLY A 160 -9.20 8.33 -15.94
CA GLY A 160 -9.22 7.02 -16.56
C GLY A 160 -10.16 6.02 -15.90
N VAL A 161 -11.43 6.35 -15.64
CA VAL A 161 -12.40 5.50 -14.90
C VAL A 161 -13.62 5.09 -15.72
N ARG A 162 -13.53 3.92 -16.36
CA ARG A 162 -14.50 3.38 -17.33
C ARG A 162 -15.90 2.98 -16.82
N ARG A 163 -16.31 3.23 -15.57
CA ARG A 163 -17.70 2.96 -15.12
C ARG A 163 -18.22 3.90 -14.03
N LEU A 164 -17.59 3.97 -12.85
CA LEU A 164 -18.18 4.71 -11.72
C LEU A 164 -17.16 5.34 -10.78
N VAL A 165 -17.37 6.62 -10.48
CA VAL A 165 -16.67 7.40 -9.46
C VAL A 165 -17.69 7.99 -8.49
N ARG A 166 -17.46 7.82 -7.17
CA ARG A 166 -18.22 8.55 -6.13
C ARG A 166 -17.24 9.23 -5.18
N VAL A 167 -17.29 10.55 -5.09
CA VAL A 167 -16.45 11.38 -4.23
C VAL A 167 -17.36 12.14 -3.26
N MET A 168 -17.08 12.10 -1.96
CA MET A 168 -17.93 12.72 -0.92
C MET A 168 -17.10 13.37 0.19
N GLY A 169 -17.65 14.42 0.82
CA GLY A 169 -17.01 15.11 1.94
C GLY A 169 -15.64 15.69 1.59
N VAL A 170 -15.56 16.46 0.50
CA VAL A 170 -14.32 17.14 0.07
C VAL A 170 -14.46 18.64 0.29
N ARG A 171 -13.51 19.24 1.00
CA ARG A 171 -13.61 20.64 1.49
C ARG A 171 -12.96 21.73 0.62
N ARG A 172 -12.39 21.40 -0.55
CA ARG A 172 -11.89 22.43 -1.49
C ARG A 172 -12.08 22.04 -2.96
N LEU A 173 -11.43 20.97 -3.44
CA LEU A 173 -11.34 20.70 -4.87
C LEU A 173 -11.48 19.21 -5.22
N VAL A 174 -12.33 18.92 -6.21
CA VAL A 174 -12.46 17.63 -6.88
C VAL A 174 -12.33 17.86 -8.38
N ARG A 175 -11.49 17.07 -9.06
CA ARG A 175 -11.48 16.97 -10.53
C ARG A 175 -11.56 15.50 -10.91
N VAL A 176 -12.66 15.10 -11.54
CA VAL A 176 -12.83 13.79 -12.17
C VAL A 176 -12.73 14.00 -13.68
N MET A 177 -12.03 13.10 -14.38
CA MET A 177 -11.98 13.04 -15.84
C MET A 177 -12.09 11.57 -16.25
N GLY A 178 -12.59 11.33 -17.47
CA GLY A 178 -12.81 10.00 -18.06
C GLY A 178 -11.60 9.09 -18.00
#